data_AF-A0A367FJ93-F1
#
_entry.id   AF-A0A367FJ93-F1
#
_cell.length_a   1.000
_cell.length_b   1.000
_cell.length_c   1.000
_cell.angle_alpha   90.00
_cell.angle_beta   90.00
_cell.angle_gamma   90.00
#
_symmetry.space_group_name_H-M   'P 1'
#
loop_
_entity.id
_entity.type
_entity.pdbx_description
1 polymer ?
#
loop_
_entity_poly.entity_id
_entity_poly.type
_entity_poly.pdbx_seq_one_letter_code
_entity_poly.pdbx_strand_id
1 'polypeptide(L)'
;MPAGGPGVTWHLPEETDPAIPLPCVVLADRAGLTEFAALQRGLRTLGVPSLRIDVGSIADLRVFTLHEDGSLTVDGRRVIPTVTWVRHFSPRAVPPGHGSAPALFRAESWCGLVDQVSSLSAVHLPGGADPGRLVQLDGAARAGIRIPRTIVTTHPGAASADLSSDRVIVKALHRHFVEPAPGTLEGIFPEIVDGAAARHLAVRDVPMIVQEYVEHQAELRVYYVNGEIRAFRVGKSSPEALWRDAASVTVSPVPVPEPVEKAVRTLTELWGLRYGAFDFLLTGDGPVFLEVNPDGDWRWFESRAGVDDVSISALSMVRTLHRQAARKGPSAIDLAGFLALGTDRAGHARARTPSMDACLLGPLEIRVNDASVHLSARKARLLAAILLSRPNQVVPTDQLLDSLWDERPPPTARKNLQVHVSALRRKIGDRITYEGWGYRLDAGPDDLDLLRFRDLACAARDTRRKGDADAALTLLHYATRLWRGRPLAEFRGVRLIDEVVGRYTELYLTINEDWAELEIERGRHIEVLNGLDDLVPFFPGRERLVAARMTALAGCGRAPEALSQFETVRLYLAAELGITPSPVLRNLYEEILRGDAPCRPGAVTGRTATPYRRLSGLF
;
A
#
# COMPACT_ATOMS: atom_id res chain seq x y z
N MET A 1 21.34 -21.49 -24.78
CA MET A 1 20.98 -20.14 -24.32
C MET A 1 21.10 -19.18 -25.50
N PRO A 2 20.04 -18.75 -26.21
CA PRO A 2 20.19 -17.56 -27.03
C PRO A 2 20.24 -16.37 -26.08
N ALA A 3 21.32 -15.61 -26.15
CA ALA A 3 21.41 -14.28 -25.57
C ALA A 3 20.21 -13.47 -26.07
N GLY A 4 19.52 -12.77 -25.16
CA GLY A 4 18.46 -11.84 -25.56
C GLY A 4 18.97 -10.89 -26.63
N GLY A 5 18.16 -10.62 -27.64
CA GLY A 5 18.46 -9.59 -28.63
C GLY A 5 18.68 -8.22 -27.97
N PRO A 6 19.19 -7.23 -28.72
CA PRO A 6 19.32 -5.86 -28.20
C PRO A 6 17.98 -5.42 -27.60
N GLY A 7 18.02 -4.90 -26.36
CA GLY A 7 16.89 -4.26 -25.65
C GLY A 7 15.77 -5.12 -25.06
N VAL A 8 15.85 -6.45 -25.09
CA VAL A 8 15.09 -7.29 -24.15
C VAL A 8 16.03 -8.17 -23.34
N THR A 9 16.02 -7.93 -22.03
CA THR A 9 16.81 -8.73 -21.09
C THR A 9 15.88 -9.57 -20.24
N TRP A 10 16.12 -10.88 -20.29
CA TRP A 10 15.41 -11.86 -19.48
C TRP A 10 16.25 -12.26 -18.27
N HIS A 11 15.58 -12.42 -17.14
CA HIS A 11 16.08 -13.25 -16.07
C HIS A 11 14.99 -14.23 -15.63
N LEU A 12 15.18 -15.51 -15.97
CA LEU A 12 14.31 -16.63 -15.61
C LEU A 12 15.17 -17.74 -14.97
N PRO A 13 14.63 -18.59 -14.08
CA PRO A 13 15.34 -19.75 -13.54
C PRO A 13 15.78 -20.73 -14.64
N GLU A 14 16.97 -21.32 -14.54
CA GLU A 14 17.57 -22.16 -15.61
C GLU A 14 16.75 -23.41 -15.99
N GLU A 15 15.92 -23.93 -15.09
CA GLU A 15 15.16 -25.18 -15.24
C GLU A 15 13.71 -24.99 -15.67
N THR A 16 13.34 -23.80 -16.18
CA THR A 16 11.93 -23.52 -16.49
C THR A 16 11.54 -23.93 -17.90
N ASP A 17 10.49 -24.76 -17.98
CA ASP A 17 9.83 -25.12 -19.24
C ASP A 17 9.26 -23.84 -19.89
N PRO A 18 9.70 -23.46 -21.10
CA PRO A 18 9.22 -22.26 -21.79
C PRO A 18 7.71 -22.30 -22.09
N ALA A 19 7.06 -23.47 -22.03
CA ALA A 19 5.62 -23.61 -22.19
C ALA A 19 4.83 -23.26 -20.91
N ILE A 20 5.45 -23.29 -19.73
CA ILE A 20 4.77 -23.02 -18.45
C ILE A 20 4.94 -21.55 -18.09
N PRO A 21 3.85 -20.77 -18.02
CA PRO A 21 3.93 -19.36 -17.70
C PRO A 21 4.35 -19.15 -16.23
N LEU A 22 5.37 -18.32 -16.01
CA LEU A 22 5.87 -18.00 -14.67
C LEU A 22 5.43 -16.60 -14.22
N PRO A 23 5.10 -16.42 -12.92
CA PRO A 23 4.99 -15.10 -12.33
C PRO A 23 6.28 -14.30 -12.57
N CYS A 24 6.17 -13.10 -13.15
CA CYS A 24 7.31 -12.31 -13.60
C CYS A 24 7.13 -10.82 -13.32
N VAL A 25 8.20 -10.13 -12.96
CA VAL A 25 8.25 -8.66 -12.89
C VAL A 25 8.53 -8.10 -14.28
N VAL A 26 7.71 -7.16 -14.75
CA VAL A 26 7.91 -6.45 -16.02
C VAL A 26 8.42 -5.04 -15.73
N LEU A 27 9.58 -4.70 -16.29
CA LEU A 27 10.21 -3.39 -16.19
C LEU A 27 10.24 -2.77 -17.58
N ALA A 28 9.51 -1.68 -17.81
CA ALA A 28 9.45 -1.01 -19.11
C ALA A 28 10.06 0.38 -19.01
N ASP A 29 11.13 0.64 -19.76
CA ASP A 29 11.84 1.91 -19.69
C ASP A 29 12.38 2.41 -21.03
N ARG A 30 12.83 3.66 -21.07
CA ARG A 30 13.55 4.20 -22.23
C ARG A 30 14.99 3.69 -22.31
N ALA A 31 15.56 3.77 -23.49
CA ALA A 31 16.96 3.43 -23.74
C ALA A 31 17.92 4.25 -22.87
N GLY A 32 18.95 3.58 -22.34
CA GLY A 32 20.04 4.22 -21.60
C GLY A 32 19.77 4.51 -20.12
N LEU A 33 18.61 4.11 -19.58
CA LEU A 33 18.37 4.19 -18.14
C LEU A 33 19.09 3.07 -17.37
N THR A 34 19.60 3.41 -16.19
CA THR A 34 20.45 2.50 -15.39
C THR A 34 19.72 1.92 -14.19
N GLU A 35 18.61 2.53 -13.79
CA GLU A 35 17.75 2.19 -12.66
C GLU A 35 17.21 0.77 -12.81
N PHE A 36 16.50 0.47 -13.89
CA PHE A 36 15.94 -0.86 -14.11
C PHE A 36 17.01 -1.90 -14.45
N ALA A 37 18.15 -1.50 -15.03
CA ALA A 37 19.29 -2.38 -15.19
C ALA A 37 19.85 -2.85 -13.82
N ALA A 38 20.00 -1.93 -12.87
CA ALA A 38 20.46 -2.23 -11.52
C ALA A 38 19.41 -3.06 -10.75
N LEU A 39 18.15 -2.67 -10.83
CA LEU A 39 17.03 -3.38 -10.21
C LEU A 39 16.93 -4.82 -10.73
N GLN A 40 17.01 -5.04 -12.04
CA GLN A 40 16.96 -6.38 -12.65
C GLN A 40 18.13 -7.26 -12.18
N ARG A 41 19.35 -6.70 -12.06
CA ARG A 41 20.49 -7.44 -11.48
C ARG A 41 20.22 -7.85 -10.03
N GLY A 42 19.63 -6.96 -9.23
CA GLY A 42 19.24 -7.27 -7.85
C GLY A 42 18.17 -8.36 -7.77
N LEU A 43 17.13 -8.28 -8.60
CA LEU A 43 16.07 -9.30 -8.69
C LEU A 43 16.64 -10.66 -9.08
N ARG A 44 17.61 -10.69 -10.00
CA ARG A 44 18.35 -11.89 -10.36
C ARG A 44 19.06 -12.54 -9.17
N THR A 45 19.81 -11.77 -8.40
CA THR A 45 20.48 -12.28 -7.19
C THR A 45 19.49 -12.87 -6.19
N LEU A 46 18.24 -12.39 -6.18
CA LEU A 46 17.18 -12.85 -5.28
C LEU A 46 16.29 -13.95 -5.88
N GLY A 47 16.61 -14.44 -7.09
CA GLY A 47 15.85 -15.49 -7.78
C GLY A 47 14.45 -15.06 -8.21
N VAL A 48 14.22 -13.76 -8.44
CA VAL A 48 12.92 -13.23 -8.87
C VAL A 48 12.90 -13.13 -10.41
N PRO A 49 11.97 -13.85 -11.09
CA PRO A 49 11.84 -13.76 -12.54
C PRO A 49 11.51 -12.32 -12.97
N SER A 50 12.23 -11.83 -13.97
CA SER A 50 12.02 -10.48 -14.49
C SER A 50 12.28 -10.36 -15.99
N LEU A 51 11.45 -9.54 -16.63
CA LEU A 51 11.53 -9.12 -18.02
C LEU A 51 11.75 -7.61 -18.03
N ARG A 52 12.81 -7.14 -18.69
CA ARG A 52 12.98 -5.73 -18.98
C ARG A 52 12.80 -5.49 -20.47
N ILE A 53 11.97 -4.50 -20.80
CA ILE A 53 11.66 -4.06 -22.16
C ILE A 53 12.17 -2.62 -22.30
N ASP A 54 13.19 -2.46 -23.14
CA ASP A 54 13.72 -1.16 -23.52
C ASP A 54 13.02 -0.67 -24.79
N VAL A 55 12.45 0.54 -24.73
CA VAL A 55 11.76 1.19 -25.86
C VAL A 55 12.60 1.24 -27.15
N GLY A 56 13.93 1.30 -27.03
CA GLY A 56 14.86 1.42 -28.15
C GLY A 56 14.97 0.17 -29.00
N SER A 57 14.45 -0.97 -28.55
CA SER A 57 14.53 -2.24 -29.30
C SER A 57 13.20 -2.96 -29.43
N ILE A 58 12.09 -2.27 -29.12
CA ILE A 58 10.75 -2.85 -29.24
C ILE A 58 10.38 -3.21 -30.68
N ALA A 59 10.99 -2.55 -31.67
CA ALA A 59 10.66 -2.74 -33.08
C ALA A 59 10.88 -4.18 -33.59
N ASP A 60 11.78 -4.93 -32.94
CA ASP A 60 12.14 -6.30 -33.35
C ASP A 60 11.44 -7.38 -32.50
N LEU A 61 10.66 -6.98 -31.49
CA LEU A 61 10.04 -7.90 -30.55
C LEU A 61 8.80 -8.57 -31.14
N ARG A 62 8.72 -9.89 -30.97
CA ARG A 62 7.51 -10.66 -31.26
C ARG A 62 6.71 -10.80 -29.97
N VAL A 63 5.62 -10.06 -29.87
CA VAL A 63 4.74 -10.12 -28.70
C VAL A 63 3.43 -10.80 -29.05
N PHE A 64 2.96 -11.63 -28.12
CA PHE A 64 1.66 -12.28 -28.19
C PHE A 64 1.06 -12.32 -26.78
N THR A 65 -0.20 -11.94 -26.63
CA THR A 65 -0.93 -11.98 -25.35
C THR A 65 -2.14 -12.90 -25.47
N LEU A 66 -2.36 -13.75 -24.46
CA LEU A 66 -3.57 -14.57 -24.37
C LEU A 66 -4.45 -14.07 -23.24
N HIS A 67 -5.62 -13.57 -23.61
CA HIS A 67 -6.58 -13.01 -22.66
C HIS A 67 -7.13 -14.04 -21.66
N GLU A 68 -7.20 -15.30 -22.07
CA GLU A 68 -7.82 -16.34 -21.25
C GLU A 68 -7.03 -16.62 -19.96
N ASP A 69 -5.72 -16.36 -19.93
CA ASP A 69 -4.88 -16.67 -18.77
C ASP A 69 -3.91 -15.56 -18.34
N GLY A 70 -4.07 -14.34 -18.85
CA GLY A 70 -3.29 -13.18 -18.39
C GLY A 70 -1.83 -13.22 -18.81
N SER A 71 -1.45 -14.14 -19.71
CA SER A 71 -0.06 -14.35 -20.06
C SER A 71 0.42 -13.42 -21.17
N LEU A 72 1.68 -13.01 -21.03
CA LEU A 72 2.45 -12.25 -22.00
C LEU A 72 3.55 -13.16 -22.55
N THR A 73 3.57 -13.35 -23.86
CA THR A 73 4.66 -14.02 -24.58
C THR A 73 5.49 -12.98 -25.30
N VAL A 74 6.79 -12.93 -25.02
CA VAL A 74 7.76 -12.09 -25.74
C VAL A 74 8.85 -12.99 -26.30
N ASP A 75 9.09 -12.94 -27.60
CA ASP A 75 10.06 -13.77 -28.33
C ASP A 75 9.99 -15.26 -27.99
N GLY A 76 8.77 -15.78 -27.91
CA GLY A 76 8.50 -17.20 -27.64
C GLY A 76 8.60 -17.62 -26.17
N ARG A 77 8.87 -16.70 -25.24
CA ARG A 77 8.87 -16.96 -23.79
C ARG A 77 7.63 -16.39 -23.12
N ARG A 78 6.93 -17.23 -22.38
CA ARG A 78 5.63 -16.92 -21.77
C ARG A 78 5.76 -16.60 -20.27
N VAL A 79 5.13 -15.52 -19.82
CA VAL A 79 5.11 -15.10 -18.41
C VAL A 79 3.74 -14.60 -17.98
N ILE A 80 3.51 -14.57 -16.66
CA ILE A 80 2.38 -13.91 -16.00
C ILE A 80 2.91 -12.63 -15.36
N PRO A 81 2.58 -11.45 -15.88
CA PRO A 81 2.95 -10.18 -15.27
C PRO A 81 2.38 -10.08 -13.84
N THR A 82 3.26 -9.84 -12.86
CA THR A 82 2.88 -9.69 -11.44
C THR A 82 3.02 -8.26 -10.95
N VAL A 83 4.14 -7.62 -11.33
CA VAL A 83 4.42 -6.22 -11.09
C VAL A 83 4.86 -5.64 -12.42
N THR A 84 4.19 -4.60 -12.92
CA THR A 84 4.68 -3.79 -14.04
C THR A 84 5.12 -2.44 -13.50
N TRP A 85 6.38 -2.07 -13.74
CA TRP A 85 6.87 -0.72 -13.46
C TRP A 85 7.28 -0.07 -14.77
N VAL A 86 6.57 1.00 -15.12
CA VAL A 86 6.82 1.79 -16.32
C VAL A 86 7.51 3.08 -15.92
N ARG A 87 8.62 3.43 -16.59
CA ARG A 87 9.32 4.71 -16.37
C ARG A 87 9.81 5.28 -17.69
N HIS A 88 9.46 6.52 -17.98
CA HIS A 88 9.87 7.22 -19.21
C HIS A 88 9.53 6.48 -20.51
N PHE A 89 8.57 5.55 -20.49
CA PHE A 89 8.11 4.83 -21.68
C PHE A 89 6.99 5.65 -22.34
N SER A 90 7.28 6.29 -23.48
CA SER A 90 6.32 7.16 -24.17
C SER A 90 6.52 7.13 -25.69
N PRO A 91 5.55 7.59 -26.49
CA PRO A 91 5.68 7.57 -27.96
C PRO A 91 6.91 8.33 -28.46
N ARG A 92 7.37 9.33 -27.71
CA ARG A 92 8.57 10.14 -28.04
C ARG A 92 9.88 9.39 -27.87
N ALA A 93 9.91 8.40 -26.99
CA ALA A 93 11.09 7.58 -26.74
C ALA A 93 11.22 6.44 -27.76
N VAL A 94 10.14 6.14 -28.52
CA VAL A 94 10.14 5.10 -29.55
C VAL A 94 10.95 5.58 -30.76
N PRO A 95 11.88 4.75 -31.29
CA PRO A 95 12.65 5.10 -32.48
C PRO A 95 11.78 5.60 -33.63
N PRO A 96 12.08 6.78 -34.20
CA PRO A 96 11.26 7.33 -35.25
C PRO A 96 11.35 6.42 -36.48
N GLY A 97 10.21 5.82 -36.85
CA GLY A 97 9.92 5.71 -38.28
C GLY A 97 9.75 7.14 -38.80
N HIS A 98 10.23 7.47 -39.99
CA HIS A 98 10.14 8.84 -40.52
C HIS A 98 8.75 9.45 -40.31
N GLY A 99 8.69 10.68 -39.78
CA GLY A 99 7.54 11.42 -39.19
C GLY A 99 6.23 11.41 -39.97
N SER A 100 5.66 10.23 -40.13
CA SER A 100 4.47 9.90 -40.88
C SER A 100 3.47 9.23 -39.94
N ALA A 101 2.18 9.28 -40.27
CA ALA A 101 1.13 8.65 -39.47
C ALA A 101 1.46 7.18 -39.05
N PRO A 102 2.08 6.33 -39.91
CA PRO A 102 2.52 4.99 -39.51
C PRO A 102 3.55 4.94 -38.37
N ALA A 103 4.45 5.91 -38.29
CA ALA A 103 5.46 5.95 -37.23
C ALA A 103 4.85 6.36 -35.89
N LEU A 104 3.97 7.34 -35.89
CA LEU A 104 3.19 7.73 -34.72
C LEU A 104 2.30 6.59 -34.25
N PHE A 105 1.58 5.94 -35.17
CA PHE A 105 0.75 4.78 -34.86
C PHE A 105 1.57 3.64 -34.23
N ARG A 106 2.77 3.37 -34.76
CA ARG A 106 3.68 2.37 -34.18
C ARG A 106 4.03 2.73 -32.74
N ALA A 107 4.42 3.98 -32.49
CA ALA A 107 4.82 4.44 -31.17
C ALA A 107 3.68 4.39 -30.14
N GLU A 108 2.49 4.86 -30.54
CA GLU A 108 1.25 4.79 -29.76
C GLU A 108 0.85 3.33 -29.48
N SER A 109 0.96 2.44 -30.47
CA SER A 109 0.60 1.02 -30.32
C SER A 109 1.47 0.32 -29.28
N TRP A 110 2.77 0.60 -29.28
CA TRP A 110 3.68 0.03 -28.28
C TRP A 110 3.42 0.56 -26.87
N CYS A 111 3.13 1.85 -26.74
CA CYS A 111 2.76 2.43 -25.44
C CYS A 111 1.42 1.83 -24.96
N GLY A 112 0.43 1.72 -25.86
CA GLY A 112 -0.85 1.08 -25.56
C GLY A 112 -0.70 -0.38 -25.12
N LEU A 113 0.24 -1.14 -25.70
CA LEU A 113 0.55 -2.49 -25.23
C LEU A 113 1.13 -2.48 -23.81
N VAL A 114 2.07 -1.58 -23.51
CA VAL A 114 2.66 -1.46 -22.16
C VAL A 114 1.61 -1.04 -21.13
N ASP A 115 0.68 -0.15 -21.48
CA ASP A 115 -0.43 0.25 -20.63
C ASP A 115 -1.40 -0.92 -20.37
N GLN A 116 -1.69 -1.71 -21.40
CA GLN A 116 -2.50 -2.92 -21.28
C GLN A 116 -1.80 -3.96 -20.40
N VAL A 117 -0.52 -4.26 -20.64
CA VAL A 117 0.29 -5.17 -19.79
C VAL A 117 0.38 -4.67 -18.36
N SER A 118 0.47 -3.36 -18.14
CA SER A 118 0.42 -2.75 -16.81
C SER A 118 -0.91 -3.00 -16.11
N SER A 119 -2.01 -2.97 -16.87
CA SER A 119 -3.35 -3.29 -16.38
C SER A 119 -3.56 -4.78 -16.11
N LEU A 120 -2.82 -5.66 -16.79
CA LEU A 120 -2.81 -7.10 -16.55
C LEU A 120 -2.04 -7.50 -15.29
N SER A 121 -1.02 -6.72 -14.93
CA SER A 121 -0.25 -6.96 -13.72
C SER A 121 -1.09 -6.73 -12.46
N ALA A 122 -0.93 -7.62 -11.48
CA ALA A 122 -1.57 -7.49 -10.18
C ALA A 122 -1.16 -6.19 -9.45
N VAL A 123 0.03 -5.65 -9.76
CA VAL A 123 0.51 -4.36 -9.26
C VAL A 123 1.12 -3.55 -10.40
N HIS A 124 0.71 -2.29 -10.55
CA HIS A 124 1.37 -1.33 -11.42
C HIS A 124 2.07 -0.25 -10.57
N LEU A 125 3.27 0.14 -10.99
CA LEU A 125 4.07 1.20 -10.36
C LEU A 125 4.24 2.37 -11.35
N PRO A 126 4.21 3.63 -10.88
CA PRO A 126 4.38 4.07 -9.48
C PRO A 126 3.13 3.97 -8.57
N GLY A 127 1.97 3.60 -9.12
CA GLY A 127 0.69 3.52 -8.41
C GLY A 127 -0.04 4.87 -8.36
N GLY A 128 -1.37 4.85 -8.31
CA GLY A 128 -2.18 6.08 -8.40
C GLY A 128 -2.23 6.68 -9.81
N ALA A 129 -3.06 7.70 -10.00
CA ALA A 129 -3.02 8.52 -11.22
C ALA A 129 -1.99 9.64 -11.05
N ASP A 130 -1.21 10.00 -12.08
CA ASP A 130 -0.39 11.21 -12.03
C ASP A 130 -1.32 12.42 -11.84
N PRO A 131 -1.28 13.11 -10.69
CA PRO A 131 -2.18 14.23 -10.42
C PRO A 131 -1.97 15.39 -11.41
N GLY A 132 -0.79 15.50 -12.03
CA GLY A 132 -0.42 16.66 -12.84
C GLY A 132 -0.13 17.90 -11.98
N ARG A 133 0.68 18.83 -12.51
CA ARG A 133 1.29 19.91 -11.70
C ARG A 133 0.29 20.78 -10.93
N LEU A 134 -0.85 21.14 -11.54
CA LEU A 134 -1.84 22.01 -10.90
C LEU A 134 -2.54 21.32 -9.73
N VAL A 135 -2.92 20.05 -9.88
CA VAL A 135 -3.53 19.26 -8.80
C VAL A 135 -2.51 18.96 -7.71
N GLN A 136 -1.23 18.82 -8.06
CA GLN A 136 -0.17 18.68 -7.05
C GLN A 136 -0.13 19.89 -6.12
N LEU A 137 -0.12 21.10 -6.69
CA LEU A 137 -0.07 22.34 -5.92
C LEU A 137 -1.37 22.58 -5.13
N ASP A 138 -2.55 22.46 -5.76
CA ASP A 138 -3.84 22.61 -5.07
C ASP A 138 -4.01 21.58 -3.95
N GLY A 139 -3.68 20.31 -4.20
CA GLY A 139 -3.72 19.24 -3.22
C GLY A 139 -2.80 19.49 -2.03
N ALA A 140 -1.56 19.93 -2.28
CA ALA A 140 -0.63 20.29 -1.22
C ALA A 140 -1.12 21.47 -0.39
N ALA A 141 -1.61 22.53 -1.03
CA ALA A 141 -2.16 23.70 -0.34
C ALA A 141 -3.35 23.33 0.56
N ARG A 142 -4.30 22.51 0.06
CA ARG A 142 -5.45 22.03 0.84
C ARG A 142 -5.05 21.13 2.00
N ALA A 143 -3.96 20.39 1.86
CA ALA A 143 -3.36 19.60 2.93
C ALA A 143 -2.57 20.45 3.95
N GLY A 144 -2.56 21.78 3.81
CA GLY A 144 -1.84 22.70 4.70
C GLY A 144 -0.33 22.70 4.48
N ILE A 145 0.15 22.19 3.35
CA ILE A 145 1.57 22.19 2.98
C ILE A 145 1.84 23.45 2.17
N ARG A 146 2.87 24.21 2.56
CA ARG A 146 3.21 25.45 1.86
C ARG A 146 3.68 25.14 0.43
N ILE A 147 3.22 25.98 -0.49
CA ILE A 147 3.57 25.95 -1.90
C ILE A 147 3.90 27.37 -2.37
N PRO A 148 4.71 27.52 -3.42
CA PRO A 148 4.89 28.82 -4.04
C PRO A 148 3.63 29.25 -4.80
N ARG A 149 3.28 30.52 -4.70
CA ARG A 149 2.24 31.15 -5.55
C ARG A 149 2.61 30.98 -7.01
N THR A 150 1.66 30.48 -7.80
CA THR A 150 1.89 29.97 -9.15
C THR A 150 0.77 30.42 -10.08
N ILE A 151 1.13 30.94 -11.25
CA ILE A 151 0.22 31.30 -12.34
C ILE A 151 0.65 30.56 -13.60
N VAL A 152 -0.31 29.95 -14.31
CA VAL A 152 -0.10 29.40 -15.65
C VAL A 152 -0.63 30.37 -16.68
N THR A 153 0.21 30.81 -17.60
CA THR A 153 -0.16 31.87 -18.55
C THR A 153 0.66 31.80 -19.84
N THR A 154 0.12 32.36 -20.92
CA THR A 154 0.88 32.72 -22.12
C THR A 154 1.44 34.15 -22.05
N HIS A 155 1.13 34.91 -20.99
CA HIS A 155 1.59 36.29 -20.79
C HIS A 155 2.41 36.42 -19.49
N PRO A 156 3.68 35.98 -19.47
CA PRO A 156 4.49 35.98 -18.26
C PRO A 156 4.58 37.34 -17.55
N GLY A 157 4.75 38.44 -18.30
CA GLY A 157 4.87 39.78 -17.69
C GLY A 157 3.65 40.24 -16.90
N ALA A 158 2.44 39.90 -17.36
CA ALA A 158 1.21 40.21 -16.63
C ALA A 158 1.12 39.37 -15.35
N ALA A 159 1.40 38.07 -15.44
CA ALA A 159 1.40 37.20 -14.25
C ALA A 159 2.46 37.60 -13.22
N SER A 160 3.64 38.07 -13.66
CA SER A 160 4.67 38.58 -12.75
C SER A 160 4.22 39.83 -12.00
N ALA A 161 3.40 40.69 -12.62
CA ALA A 161 2.79 41.83 -11.93
C ALA A 161 1.81 41.37 -10.84
N ASP A 162 0.96 40.38 -11.14
CA ASP A 162 -0.05 39.84 -10.21
C ASP A 162 0.58 39.16 -8.98
N LEU A 163 1.69 38.43 -9.17
CA LEU A 163 2.40 37.79 -8.05
C LEU A 163 3.01 38.80 -7.08
N SER A 164 3.37 40.01 -7.55
CA SER A 164 4.00 41.05 -6.72
C SER A 164 5.21 40.54 -5.90
N SER A 165 6.02 39.67 -6.51
CA SER A 165 7.24 39.09 -5.90
C SER A 165 8.49 39.83 -6.39
N ASP A 166 9.52 39.92 -5.55
CA ASP A 166 10.81 40.53 -5.89
C ASP A 166 11.54 39.75 -7.01
N ARG A 167 11.33 38.44 -7.05
CA ARG A 167 11.83 37.54 -8.10
C ARG A 167 10.78 36.51 -8.46
N VAL A 168 10.79 36.08 -9.72
CA VAL A 168 9.92 35.01 -10.23
C VAL A 168 10.74 33.97 -10.97
N ILE A 169 10.19 32.76 -11.01
CA ILE A 169 10.69 31.64 -11.80
C ILE A 169 9.73 31.43 -12.97
N VAL A 170 10.25 31.50 -14.20
CA VAL A 170 9.53 31.14 -15.41
C VAL A 170 10.00 29.77 -15.87
N LYS A 171 9.09 28.79 -15.99
CA LYS A 171 9.44 27.41 -16.33
C LYS A 171 8.36 26.71 -17.17
N ALA A 172 8.74 25.62 -17.82
CA ALA A 172 7.83 24.76 -18.56
C ALA A 172 6.65 24.27 -17.70
N LEU A 173 5.47 24.15 -18.31
CA LEU A 173 4.25 23.66 -17.64
C LEU A 173 4.35 22.20 -17.18
N HIS A 174 5.15 21.41 -17.89
CA HIS A 174 5.32 19.99 -17.66
C HIS A 174 6.81 19.62 -17.71
N ARG A 175 7.19 18.54 -18.41
CA ARG A 175 8.59 18.16 -18.63
C ARG A 175 9.37 19.31 -19.26
N HIS A 176 10.50 19.65 -18.65
CA HIS A 176 11.42 20.67 -19.14
C HIS A 176 12.45 20.10 -20.12
N PHE A 177 12.50 18.78 -20.28
CA PHE A 177 13.27 18.11 -21.33
C PHE A 177 12.35 17.58 -22.42
N VAL A 178 12.82 17.67 -23.65
CA VAL A 178 12.27 17.04 -24.84
C VAL A 178 13.29 16.04 -25.38
N GLU A 179 12.79 14.98 -26.00
CA GLU A 179 13.62 13.95 -26.62
C GLU A 179 13.42 14.03 -28.14
N PRO A 180 14.15 14.91 -28.86
CA PRO A 180 13.98 15.07 -30.31
C PRO A 180 14.38 13.82 -31.10
N ALA A 181 15.26 13.00 -30.50
CA ALA A 181 15.62 11.67 -30.97
C ALA A 181 15.80 10.75 -29.75
N PRO A 182 15.46 9.44 -29.86
CA PRO A 182 15.62 8.50 -28.75
C PRO A 182 17.02 8.56 -28.15
N GLY A 183 17.09 8.70 -26.83
CA GLY A 183 18.33 8.82 -26.07
C GLY A 183 18.94 10.24 -26.01
N THR A 184 18.43 11.21 -26.79
CA THR A 184 18.94 12.59 -26.83
C THR A 184 17.97 13.51 -26.09
N LEU A 185 18.40 14.14 -25.00
CA LEU A 185 17.56 15.07 -24.22
C LEU A 185 18.02 16.52 -24.44
N GLU A 186 17.10 17.37 -24.87
CA GLU A 186 17.28 18.82 -24.94
C GLU A 186 16.33 19.51 -23.95
N GLY A 187 16.80 20.54 -23.25
CA GLY A 187 16.08 21.12 -22.12
C GLY A 187 15.75 22.60 -22.26
N ILE A 188 14.53 22.98 -21.88
CA ILE A 188 14.13 24.36 -21.57
C ILE A 188 14.19 24.52 -20.05
N PHE A 189 15.31 25.03 -19.54
CA PHE A 189 15.51 25.17 -18.10
C PHE A 189 14.72 26.35 -17.53
N PRO A 190 14.31 26.28 -16.24
CA PRO A 190 13.73 27.42 -15.54
C PRO A 190 14.62 28.66 -15.62
N GLU A 191 14.00 29.84 -15.72
CA GLU A 191 14.69 31.12 -15.67
C GLU A 191 14.25 31.88 -14.40
N ILE A 192 15.22 32.37 -13.62
CA ILE A 192 14.95 33.26 -12.49
C ILE A 192 15.10 34.69 -13.01
N VAL A 193 14.06 35.49 -12.83
CA VAL A 193 13.98 36.86 -13.36
C VAL A 193 13.57 37.81 -12.23
N ASP A 194 14.28 38.93 -12.12
CA ASP A 194 13.92 40.00 -11.18
C ASP A 194 12.53 40.56 -11.49
N GLY A 195 11.74 40.84 -10.46
CA GLY A 195 10.33 41.21 -10.58
C GLY A 195 10.09 42.43 -11.47
N ALA A 196 11.01 43.41 -11.48
CA ALA A 196 10.95 44.57 -12.36
C ALA A 196 11.14 44.17 -13.84
N ALA A 197 12.17 43.35 -14.14
CA ALA A 197 12.43 42.86 -15.49
C ALA A 197 11.34 41.88 -15.95
N ALA A 198 10.83 41.06 -15.03
CA ALA A 198 9.83 40.03 -15.29
C ALA A 198 8.53 40.63 -15.84
N ARG A 199 8.12 41.81 -15.37
CA ARG A 199 6.93 42.54 -15.87
C ARG A 199 7.00 42.90 -17.35
N HIS A 200 8.21 42.96 -17.91
CA HIS A 200 8.45 43.27 -19.32
C HIS A 200 8.64 42.03 -20.20
N LEU A 201 8.49 40.81 -19.64
CA LEU A 201 8.55 39.58 -20.42
C LEU A 201 7.45 39.54 -21.49
N ALA A 202 7.87 39.27 -22.73
CA ALA A 202 6.98 39.17 -23.87
C ALA A 202 5.97 38.02 -23.73
N VAL A 203 4.83 38.18 -24.42
CA VAL A 203 3.85 37.10 -24.62
C VAL A 203 4.53 35.93 -25.32
N ARG A 204 4.16 34.72 -24.91
CA ARG A 204 4.63 33.45 -25.48
C ARG A 204 3.49 32.79 -26.25
N ASP A 205 3.85 32.02 -27.27
CA ASP A 205 2.95 31.16 -28.05
C ASP A 205 2.60 29.85 -27.33
N VAL A 206 3.27 29.57 -26.21
CA VAL A 206 3.04 28.40 -25.35
C VAL A 206 2.72 28.81 -23.92
N PRO A 207 1.88 28.04 -23.20
CA PRO A 207 1.63 28.28 -21.78
C PRO A 207 2.87 27.94 -20.95
N MET A 208 3.16 28.83 -20.00
CA MET A 208 4.31 28.74 -19.10
C MET A 208 3.84 28.83 -17.65
N ILE A 209 4.64 28.27 -16.73
CA ILE A 209 4.49 28.53 -15.30
C ILE A 209 5.29 29.78 -14.96
N VAL A 210 4.63 30.74 -14.31
CA VAL A 210 5.25 31.86 -13.61
C VAL A 210 4.98 31.65 -12.13
N GLN A 211 6.05 31.46 -11.36
CA GLN A 211 5.99 31.06 -9.96
C GLN A 211 6.80 32.05 -9.13
N GLU A 212 6.36 32.37 -7.92
CA GLU A 212 7.19 33.20 -7.03
C GLU A 212 8.50 32.49 -6.71
N TYR A 213 9.60 33.25 -6.68
CA TYR A 213 10.86 32.72 -6.16
C TYR A 213 10.79 32.70 -4.64
N VAL A 214 11.01 31.53 -4.05
CA VAL A 214 11.00 31.38 -2.58
C VAL A 214 12.44 31.35 -2.08
N GLU A 215 12.78 32.32 -1.23
CA GLU A 215 14.06 32.33 -0.53
C GLU A 215 14.19 31.12 0.38
N HIS A 216 15.31 30.40 0.26
CA HIS A 216 15.49 29.11 0.92
C HIS A 216 16.94 28.87 1.32
N GLN A 217 17.13 28.02 2.33
CA GLN A 217 18.43 27.65 2.88
C GLN A 217 18.97 26.36 2.25
N ALA A 218 18.09 25.48 1.79
CA ALA A 218 18.47 24.21 1.16
C ALA A 218 17.38 23.67 0.23
N GLU A 219 17.79 22.91 -0.77
CA GLU A 219 16.93 22.12 -1.66
C GLU A 219 17.02 20.64 -1.27
N LEU A 220 15.88 19.97 -1.20
CA LEU A 220 15.79 18.54 -0.94
C LEU A 220 15.12 17.80 -2.10
N ARG A 221 15.78 16.74 -2.54
CA ARG A 221 15.18 15.66 -3.35
C ARG A 221 14.81 14.53 -2.40
N VAL A 222 13.53 14.17 -2.34
CA VAL A 222 13.02 13.16 -1.40
C VAL A 222 12.32 12.03 -2.14
N TYR A 223 12.80 10.81 -1.97
CA TYR A 223 12.21 9.62 -2.57
C TYR A 223 11.30 8.92 -1.56
N TYR A 224 10.06 8.69 -1.96
CA TYR A 224 9.15 7.77 -1.29
C TYR A 224 9.14 6.44 -2.04
N VAL A 225 9.34 5.34 -1.31
CA VAL A 225 9.34 3.97 -1.86
C VAL A 225 8.58 3.05 -0.89
N ASN A 226 7.29 2.86 -1.14
CA ASN A 226 6.38 1.97 -0.40
C ASN A 226 6.53 2.04 1.13
N GLY A 227 6.42 3.27 1.66
CA GLY A 227 6.45 3.56 3.10
C GLY A 227 7.81 4.05 3.61
N GLU A 228 8.89 3.78 2.87
CA GLU A 228 10.24 4.29 3.17
C GLU A 228 10.48 5.65 2.52
N ILE A 229 11.17 6.56 3.22
CA ILE A 229 11.48 7.91 2.74
C ILE A 229 13.00 8.14 2.82
N ARG A 230 13.60 8.56 1.71
CA ARG A 230 15.04 8.87 1.60
C ARG A 230 15.21 10.30 1.10
N ALA A 231 15.96 11.12 1.81
CA ALA A 231 16.20 12.51 1.44
C ALA A 231 17.66 12.75 1.04
N PHE A 232 17.83 13.54 -0.01
CA PHE A 232 19.11 14.04 -0.46
C PHE A 232 19.08 15.55 -0.47
N ARG A 233 20.11 16.17 0.09
CA ARG A 233 20.34 17.61 -0.07
C ARG A 233 21.05 17.84 -1.40
N VAL A 234 20.55 18.82 -2.14
CA VAL A 234 21.17 19.29 -3.37
C VAL A 234 21.99 20.53 -3.03
N GLY A 235 23.30 20.45 -3.25
CA GLY A 235 24.21 21.57 -3.14
C GLY A 235 24.49 22.19 -4.51
N LYS A 236 24.41 23.51 -4.57
CA LYS A 236 24.66 24.33 -5.75
C LYS A 236 25.70 25.41 -5.43
N SER A 237 26.35 25.96 -6.45
CA SER A 237 27.29 27.08 -6.30
C SER A 237 26.61 28.36 -5.77
N SER A 238 25.33 28.55 -6.08
CA SER A 238 24.43 29.52 -5.44
C SER A 238 22.99 28.96 -5.43
N PRO A 239 22.08 29.44 -4.56
CA PRO A 239 20.67 29.02 -4.55
C PRO A 239 19.94 29.24 -5.88
N GLU A 240 20.41 30.20 -6.68
CA GLU A 240 19.86 30.53 -8.00
C GLU A 240 20.46 29.70 -9.13
N ALA A 241 21.56 28.99 -8.88
CA ALA A 241 22.25 28.26 -9.93
C ALA A 241 21.35 27.17 -10.51
N LEU A 242 21.16 27.24 -11.83
CA LEU A 242 20.42 26.24 -12.59
C LEU A 242 21.30 25.00 -12.81
N TRP A 243 20.65 23.85 -12.97
CA TRP A 243 21.30 22.57 -13.26
C TRP A 243 21.82 22.46 -14.71
N ARG A 244 22.41 23.54 -15.24
CA ARG A 244 22.94 23.59 -16.61
C ARG A 244 24.24 22.79 -16.73
N ASP A 245 25.06 22.82 -15.69
CA ASP A 245 26.21 21.92 -15.55
C ASP A 245 25.94 20.92 -14.42
N ALA A 246 25.53 19.71 -14.79
CA ALA A 246 25.29 18.66 -13.82
C ALA A 246 26.55 18.38 -12.98
N ALA A 247 27.77 18.49 -13.52
CA ALA A 247 29.02 18.23 -12.80
C ALA A 247 29.16 19.11 -11.55
N SER A 248 28.69 20.35 -11.61
CA SER A 248 28.74 21.31 -10.51
C SER A 248 27.79 21.04 -9.33
N VAL A 249 26.82 20.14 -9.47
CA VAL A 249 25.80 19.88 -8.44
C VAL A 249 26.29 18.81 -7.46
N THR A 250 26.39 19.14 -6.17
CA THR A 250 26.71 18.15 -5.14
C THR A 250 25.43 17.55 -4.58
N VAL A 251 25.49 16.27 -4.20
CA VAL A 251 24.37 15.54 -3.61
C VAL A 251 24.88 14.84 -2.37
N SER A 252 24.21 15.04 -1.24
CA SER A 252 24.53 14.32 -0.01
C SER A 252 23.27 13.73 0.62
N PRO A 253 23.33 12.50 1.16
CA PRO A 253 22.21 11.93 1.89
C PRO A 253 22.03 12.71 3.20
N VAL A 254 20.78 12.97 3.57
CA VAL A 254 20.46 13.66 4.82
C VAL A 254 19.32 12.95 5.55
N PRO A 255 19.26 13.02 6.89
CA PRO A 255 18.06 12.64 7.62
C PRO A 255 16.86 13.42 7.09
N VAL A 256 15.72 12.74 6.94
CA VAL A 256 14.49 13.37 6.46
C VAL A 256 13.99 14.31 7.57
N PRO A 257 13.85 15.63 7.31
CA PRO A 257 13.26 16.52 8.31
C PRO A 257 11.82 16.11 8.59
N GLU A 258 11.41 16.06 9.87
CA GLU A 258 10.07 15.63 10.27
C GLU A 258 8.93 16.36 9.53
N PRO A 259 8.98 17.70 9.31
CA PRO A 259 7.95 18.39 8.54
C PRO A 259 7.87 17.93 7.08
N VAL A 260 9.02 17.57 6.48
CA VAL A 260 9.09 17.05 5.11
C VAL A 260 8.56 15.63 5.06
N GLU A 261 8.91 14.78 6.04
CA GLU A 261 8.41 13.42 6.13
C GLU A 261 6.88 13.40 6.21
N LYS A 262 6.30 14.22 7.09
CA LYS A 262 4.85 14.37 7.23
C LYS A 262 4.20 14.84 5.93
N ALA A 263 4.79 15.83 5.26
CA ALA A 263 4.31 16.32 3.98
C ALA A 263 4.33 15.22 2.92
N VAL A 264 5.45 14.49 2.77
CA VAL A 264 5.56 13.38 1.82
C VAL A 264 4.51 12.30 2.11
N ARG A 265 4.36 11.85 3.35
CA ARG A 265 3.35 10.84 3.71
C ARG A 265 1.94 11.28 3.33
N THR A 266 1.58 12.51 3.70
CA THR A 266 0.27 13.11 3.38
C THR A 266 0.01 13.16 1.87
N LEU A 267 0.99 13.64 1.10
CA LEU A 267 0.87 13.74 -0.36
C LEU A 267 0.85 12.37 -1.05
N THR A 268 1.63 11.40 -0.56
CA THR A 268 1.63 10.03 -1.09
C THR A 268 0.31 9.32 -0.84
N GLU A 269 -0.30 9.52 0.33
CA GLU A 269 -1.64 8.99 0.65
C GLU A 269 -2.71 9.66 -0.21
N LEU A 270 -2.65 11.00 -0.34
CA LEU A 270 -3.58 11.78 -1.16
C LEU A 270 -3.63 11.32 -2.63
N TRP A 271 -2.48 10.95 -3.19
CA TRP A 271 -2.37 10.56 -4.60
C TRP A 271 -2.24 9.06 -4.83
N GLY A 272 -2.22 8.24 -3.76
CA GLY A 272 -2.08 6.79 -3.85
C GLY A 272 -0.76 6.32 -4.45
N LEU A 273 0.31 7.11 -4.30
CA LEU A 273 1.63 6.80 -4.86
C LEU A 273 2.32 5.71 -4.02
N ARG A 274 2.88 4.69 -4.67
CA ARG A 274 3.82 3.73 -4.05
C ARG A 274 5.27 4.11 -4.29
N TYR A 275 5.51 4.94 -5.30
CA TYR A 275 6.80 5.52 -5.62
C TYR A 275 6.63 6.99 -6.03
N GLY A 276 7.54 7.86 -5.60
CA GLY A 276 7.59 9.24 -6.08
C GLY A 276 8.82 10.00 -5.62
N ALA A 277 9.33 10.89 -6.47
CA ALA A 277 10.45 11.78 -6.16
C ALA A 277 9.93 13.21 -5.96
N PHE A 278 9.98 13.69 -4.72
CA PHE A 278 9.46 14.97 -4.29
C PHE A 278 10.57 16.02 -4.23
N ASP A 279 10.27 17.24 -4.65
CA ASP A 279 11.15 18.40 -4.54
C ASP A 279 10.62 19.36 -3.48
N PHE A 280 11.47 19.70 -2.52
CA PHE A 280 11.18 20.62 -1.42
C PHE A 280 12.25 21.69 -1.30
N LEU A 281 11.82 22.89 -0.90
CA LEU A 281 12.69 23.94 -0.39
C LEU A 281 12.58 23.99 1.13
N LEU A 282 13.71 24.12 1.82
CA LEU A 282 13.73 24.40 3.26
C LEU A 282 13.93 25.88 3.49
N THR A 283 12.99 26.50 4.21
CA THR A 283 13.01 27.92 4.56
C THR A 283 12.96 28.09 6.08
N GLY A 284 13.10 29.32 6.58
CA GLY A 284 12.99 29.63 8.01
C GLY A 284 11.67 29.20 8.63
N ASP A 285 10.55 29.28 7.91
CA ASP A 285 9.22 28.92 8.43
C ASP A 285 8.78 27.49 8.06
N GLY A 286 9.73 26.63 7.61
CA GLY A 286 9.48 25.22 7.30
C GLY A 286 9.60 24.85 5.81
N PRO A 287 9.15 23.65 5.42
CA PRO A 287 9.30 23.17 4.05
C PRO A 287 8.27 23.80 3.11
N VAL A 288 8.66 23.97 1.86
CA VAL A 288 7.80 24.39 0.75
C VAL A 288 7.86 23.31 -0.32
N PHE A 289 6.71 22.72 -0.64
CA PHE A 289 6.58 21.69 -1.67
C PHE A 289 6.57 22.33 -3.06
N LEU A 290 7.35 21.77 -3.98
CA LEU A 290 7.42 22.24 -5.37
C LEU A 290 6.67 21.30 -6.31
N GLU A 291 7.04 20.02 -6.27
CA GLU A 291 6.51 19.03 -7.19
C GLU A 291 6.81 17.60 -6.72
N VAL A 292 6.02 16.66 -7.24
CA VAL A 292 6.39 15.25 -7.28
C VAL A 292 6.59 14.81 -8.74
N ASN A 293 7.63 14.02 -8.96
CA ASN A 293 7.93 13.32 -10.20
C ASN A 293 7.75 11.80 -9.97
N PRO A 294 6.64 11.21 -10.47
CA PRO A 294 6.41 9.76 -10.37
C PRO A 294 7.42 8.91 -11.17
N ASP A 295 8.11 9.52 -12.13
CA ASP A 295 9.18 8.90 -12.93
C ASP A 295 10.59 9.18 -12.38
N GLY A 296 10.73 9.85 -11.23
CA GLY A 296 12.01 10.43 -10.79
C GLY A 296 13.25 9.53 -10.86
N ASP A 297 14.36 10.05 -11.41
CA ASP A 297 15.60 9.29 -11.59
C ASP A 297 16.44 9.27 -10.32
N TRP A 298 16.49 8.14 -9.61
CA TRP A 298 17.21 8.04 -8.33
C TRP A 298 18.67 7.65 -8.45
N ARG A 299 19.09 6.92 -9.51
CA ARG A 299 20.47 6.42 -9.63
C ARG A 299 21.48 7.55 -9.78
N TRP A 300 21.08 8.66 -10.39
CA TRP A 300 21.94 9.83 -10.50
C TRP A 300 22.26 10.43 -9.11
N PHE A 301 21.27 10.52 -8.22
CA PHE A 301 21.45 11.04 -6.86
C PHE A 301 22.30 10.09 -6.02
N GLU A 302 22.00 8.79 -6.09
CA GLU A 302 22.77 7.71 -5.44
C GLU A 302 24.24 7.70 -5.86
N SER A 303 24.50 7.75 -7.16
CA SER A 303 25.87 7.74 -7.69
C SER A 303 26.69 8.95 -7.25
N ARG A 304 26.06 10.11 -7.03
CA ARG A 304 26.75 11.30 -6.53
C ARG A 304 26.94 11.28 -5.02
N ALA A 305 25.98 10.73 -4.30
CA ALA A 305 26.04 10.55 -2.86
C ALA A 305 26.94 9.39 -2.43
N GLY A 306 27.26 8.46 -3.34
CA GLY A 306 28.02 7.25 -3.03
C GLY A 306 27.22 6.23 -2.20
N VAL A 307 25.90 6.16 -2.41
CA VAL A 307 24.98 5.29 -1.66
C VAL A 307 24.02 4.56 -2.60
N ASP A 308 23.33 3.52 -2.11
CA ASP A 308 22.38 2.72 -2.90
C ASP A 308 21.01 2.55 -2.19
N ASP A 309 20.69 3.40 -1.21
CA ASP A 309 19.51 3.26 -0.35
C ASP A 309 18.17 3.18 -1.10
N VAL A 310 17.95 4.03 -2.12
CA VAL A 310 16.71 4.06 -2.90
C VAL A 310 16.59 2.83 -3.78
N SER A 311 17.70 2.36 -4.37
CA SER A 311 17.79 1.13 -5.14
C SER A 311 17.50 -0.09 -4.27
N ILE A 312 18.00 -0.13 -3.04
CA ILE A 312 17.71 -1.19 -2.07
C ILE A 312 16.22 -1.18 -1.68
N SER A 313 15.65 0.00 -1.37
CA SER A 313 14.22 0.15 -1.08
C SER A 313 13.35 -0.27 -2.27
N ALA A 314 13.73 0.13 -3.49
CA ALA A 314 13.02 -0.24 -4.72
C ALA A 314 13.06 -1.75 -4.99
N LEU A 315 14.22 -2.39 -4.79
CA LEU A 315 14.37 -3.84 -4.89
C LEU A 315 13.51 -4.58 -3.86
N SER A 316 13.53 -4.12 -2.60
CA SER A 316 12.72 -4.69 -1.52
C SER A 316 11.22 -4.56 -1.81
N MET A 317 10.78 -3.38 -2.25
CA MET A 317 9.41 -3.10 -2.67
C MET A 317 8.97 -4.04 -3.79
N VAL A 318 9.69 -4.07 -4.91
CA VAL A 318 9.32 -4.86 -6.10
C VAL A 318 9.29 -6.35 -5.77
N ARG A 319 10.27 -6.86 -5.02
CA ARG A 319 10.28 -8.26 -4.56
C ARG A 319 9.07 -8.59 -3.69
N THR A 320 8.71 -7.70 -2.77
CA THR A 320 7.58 -7.91 -1.86
C THR A 320 6.27 -7.93 -2.62
N LEU A 321 6.06 -6.95 -3.51
CA LEU A 321 4.88 -6.87 -4.37
C LEU A 321 4.78 -8.09 -5.30
N HIS A 322 5.89 -8.49 -5.92
CA HIS A 322 5.96 -9.70 -6.74
C HIS A 322 5.57 -10.96 -5.95
N ARG A 323 6.08 -11.14 -4.72
CA ARG A 323 5.72 -12.29 -3.88
C ARG A 323 4.26 -12.29 -3.48
N GLN A 324 3.68 -11.12 -3.20
CA GLN A 324 2.27 -10.99 -2.88
C GLN A 324 1.38 -11.33 -4.09
N ALA A 325 1.77 -10.86 -5.28
CA ALA A 325 1.09 -11.13 -6.54
C ALA A 325 1.23 -12.60 -6.99
N ALA A 326 2.43 -13.16 -6.94
CA ALA A 326 2.71 -14.55 -7.34
C ALA A 326 1.96 -15.58 -6.48
N ARG A 327 1.65 -15.26 -5.21
CA ARG A 327 0.83 -16.09 -4.33
C ARG A 327 -0.66 -16.10 -4.68
N LYS A 328 -1.13 -15.14 -5.49
CA LYS A 328 -2.54 -15.01 -5.88
C LYS A 328 -2.92 -15.74 -7.18
N GLY A 329 -1.95 -16.32 -7.92
CA GLY A 329 -2.19 -16.97 -9.22
C GLY A 329 -2.59 -15.98 -10.33
N PRO A 330 -2.49 -16.36 -11.62
CA PRO A 330 -2.84 -15.47 -12.72
C PRO A 330 -4.34 -15.14 -12.72
N SER A 331 -4.69 -13.86 -12.78
CA SER A 331 -6.05 -13.40 -13.08
C SER A 331 -6.29 -13.40 -14.59
N ALA A 332 -7.39 -14.02 -15.02
CA ALA A 332 -7.88 -13.94 -16.40
C ALA A 332 -8.20 -12.48 -16.79
N ILE A 333 -8.00 -12.15 -18.06
CA ILE A 333 -8.00 -10.78 -18.59
C ILE A 333 -9.40 -10.17 -18.62
N ASP A 334 -9.44 -8.89 -18.24
CA ASP A 334 -10.59 -8.00 -18.36
C ASP A 334 -10.91 -7.70 -19.83
N LEU A 335 -11.90 -8.43 -20.37
CA LEU A 335 -12.42 -8.26 -21.73
C LEU A 335 -13.17 -6.92 -21.93
N ALA A 336 -13.51 -6.19 -20.86
CA ALA A 336 -14.27 -4.94 -20.97
C ALA A 336 -13.44 -3.78 -21.54
N GLY A 337 -12.11 -3.82 -21.40
CA GLY A 337 -11.20 -2.81 -21.95
C GLY A 337 -10.99 -2.88 -23.47
N PHE A 338 -11.20 -4.06 -24.08
CA PHE A 338 -10.88 -4.30 -25.50
C PHE A 338 -11.98 -3.87 -26.47
N LEU A 339 -13.24 -3.81 -26.03
CA LEU A 339 -14.38 -3.45 -26.88
C LEU A 339 -14.70 -1.95 -26.92
N ALA A 340 -13.92 -1.10 -26.25
CA ALA A 340 -14.19 0.34 -26.15
C ALA A 340 -13.43 1.22 -27.19
N LEU A 341 -12.75 0.63 -28.17
CA LEU A 341 -12.12 1.38 -29.27
C LEU A 341 -13.05 1.44 -30.48
N GLY A 342 -13.78 2.55 -30.59
CA GLY A 342 -14.46 2.94 -31.83
C GLY A 342 -15.93 3.24 -31.67
N THR A 343 -16.27 4.40 -31.10
CA THR A 343 -17.18 5.37 -31.71
C THR A 343 -17.29 6.61 -30.83
N ASP A 344 -17.30 7.74 -31.51
CA ASP A 344 -17.22 9.09 -30.97
C ASP A 344 -18.55 9.57 -30.37
N ARG A 345 -18.45 10.51 -29.42
CA ARG A 345 -19.44 11.47 -28.91
C ARG A 345 -20.33 11.14 -27.70
N ALA A 346 -20.30 12.14 -26.81
CA ALA A 346 -21.27 12.55 -25.77
C ALA A 346 -21.08 11.97 -24.36
N GLY A 347 -20.30 12.74 -23.59
CA GLY A 347 -20.26 12.88 -22.13
C GLY A 347 -21.15 11.97 -21.29
N HIS A 348 -20.51 11.08 -20.53
CA HIS A 348 -21.02 10.62 -19.24
C HIS A 348 -19.85 10.65 -18.24
N ALA A 349 -20.09 11.32 -17.11
CA ALA A 349 -19.16 11.38 -15.99
C ALA A 349 -18.68 9.97 -15.61
N ARG A 350 -17.36 9.76 -15.50
CA ARG A 350 -16.80 8.54 -14.91
C ARG A 350 -17.16 8.57 -13.42
N ALA A 351 -18.26 7.94 -13.07
CA ALA A 351 -18.75 7.89 -11.70
C ALA A 351 -17.61 7.37 -10.81
N ARG A 352 -17.15 8.19 -9.86
CA ARG A 352 -16.31 7.74 -8.75
C ARG A 352 -17.01 6.52 -8.15
N THR A 353 -16.36 5.35 -8.14
CA THR A 353 -16.85 4.24 -7.32
C THR A 353 -16.96 4.79 -5.90
N PRO A 354 -18.15 4.77 -5.29
CA PRO A 354 -18.34 5.41 -4.01
C PRO A 354 -17.47 4.72 -2.96
N SER A 355 -16.89 5.48 -2.03
CA SER A 355 -16.09 4.91 -0.93
C SER A 355 -17.00 4.00 -0.11
N MET A 356 -16.53 2.82 0.29
CA MET A 356 -17.31 1.88 1.08
C MET A 356 -16.55 1.63 2.38
N ASP A 357 -17.25 1.58 3.51
CA ASP A 357 -16.70 1.09 4.78
C ASP A 357 -17.65 0.03 5.31
N ALA A 358 -17.23 -1.23 5.25
CA ALA A 358 -17.98 -2.38 5.70
C ALA A 358 -17.35 -2.95 6.97
N CYS A 359 -18.18 -3.16 7.99
CA CYS A 359 -17.76 -3.69 9.27
C CYS A 359 -18.47 -5.02 9.56
N LEU A 360 -17.69 -6.11 9.62
CA LEU A 360 -18.12 -7.49 9.80
C LEU A 360 -17.64 -8.09 11.13
N LEU A 361 -16.65 -7.48 11.81
CA LEU A 361 -16.14 -7.91 13.12
C LEU A 361 -17.08 -7.45 14.25
N GLY A 362 -18.37 -7.70 14.06
CA GLY A 362 -19.52 -7.31 14.88
C GLY A 362 -20.79 -7.49 14.03
N PRO A 363 -21.91 -6.85 14.40
CA PRO A 363 -23.08 -6.78 13.53
C PRO A 363 -22.73 -6.17 12.17
N LEU A 364 -23.36 -6.64 11.08
CA LEU A 364 -23.05 -6.14 9.75
C LEU A 364 -23.39 -4.65 9.62
N GLU A 365 -22.39 -3.82 9.35
CA GLU A 365 -22.57 -2.43 8.97
C GLU A 365 -21.94 -2.18 7.61
N ILE A 366 -22.61 -1.40 6.76
CA ILE A 366 -22.08 -0.97 5.46
C ILE A 366 -22.36 0.52 5.35
N ARG A 367 -21.32 1.31 5.12
CA ARG A 367 -21.40 2.74 4.79
C ARG A 367 -20.88 2.95 3.38
N VAL A 368 -21.49 3.87 2.64
CA VAL A 368 -21.07 4.24 1.29
C VAL A 368 -21.06 5.76 1.20
N ASN A 369 -19.90 6.36 0.92
CA ASN A 369 -19.66 7.80 1.08
C ASN A 369 -20.13 8.30 2.46
N ASP A 370 -19.76 7.57 3.52
CA ASP A 370 -20.14 7.79 4.93
C ASP A 370 -21.65 7.67 5.26
N ALA A 371 -22.51 7.41 4.26
CA ALA A 371 -23.93 7.18 4.47
C ALA A 371 -24.24 5.69 4.73
N SER A 372 -25.04 5.39 5.76
CA SER A 372 -25.42 4.01 6.08
C SER A 372 -26.27 3.38 4.98
N VAL A 373 -25.91 2.17 4.56
CA VAL A 373 -26.64 1.38 3.58
C VAL A 373 -27.65 0.48 4.29
N HIS A 374 -28.93 0.81 4.14
CA HIS A 374 -30.01 -0.06 4.61
C HIS A 374 -30.37 -1.14 3.58
N LEU A 375 -30.13 -2.40 3.94
CA LEU A 375 -30.55 -3.60 3.21
C LEU A 375 -31.77 -4.22 3.91
N SER A 376 -32.98 -3.89 3.46
CA SER A 376 -34.24 -4.29 4.12
C SER A 376 -34.55 -5.78 4.00
N ALA A 377 -34.14 -6.44 2.91
CA ALA A 377 -34.39 -7.87 2.71
C ALA A 377 -33.32 -8.71 3.41
N ARG A 378 -33.73 -9.63 4.31
CA ARG A 378 -32.84 -10.57 5.02
C ARG A 378 -31.87 -11.29 4.08
N LYS A 379 -32.37 -11.76 2.92
CA LYS A 379 -31.56 -12.47 1.91
C LYS A 379 -30.56 -11.56 1.20
N ALA A 380 -30.90 -10.31 0.93
CA ALA A 380 -29.94 -9.35 0.36
C ALA A 380 -28.84 -8.99 1.37
N ARG A 381 -29.20 -8.85 2.65
CA ARG A 381 -28.25 -8.61 3.74
C ARG A 381 -27.34 -9.81 3.99
N LEU A 382 -27.89 -11.03 3.94
CA LEU A 382 -27.11 -12.27 4.03
C LEU A 382 -26.18 -12.46 2.83
N LEU A 383 -26.65 -12.17 1.60
CA LEU A 383 -25.81 -12.18 0.41
C LEU A 383 -24.63 -11.19 0.55
N ALA A 384 -24.91 -9.97 1.01
CA ALA A 384 -23.86 -8.98 1.29
C ALA A 384 -22.87 -9.51 2.33
N ALA A 385 -23.34 -10.10 3.43
CA ALA A 385 -22.49 -10.69 4.45
C ALA A 385 -21.58 -11.80 3.89
N ILE A 386 -22.11 -12.72 3.08
CA ILE A 386 -21.34 -13.83 2.48
C ILE A 386 -20.25 -13.31 1.53
N LEU A 387 -20.58 -12.33 0.69
CA LEU A 387 -19.65 -11.75 -0.27
C LEU A 387 -18.58 -10.89 0.43
N LEU A 388 -18.98 -10.05 1.38
CA LEU A 388 -18.05 -9.21 2.16
C LEU A 388 -17.16 -10.05 3.08
N SER A 389 -17.61 -11.21 3.56
CA SER A 389 -16.79 -12.12 4.38
C SER A 389 -15.77 -12.90 3.54
N ARG A 390 -15.89 -12.86 2.21
CA ARG A 390 -14.99 -13.49 1.22
C ARG A 390 -14.53 -12.46 0.18
N PRO A 391 -13.91 -11.35 0.63
CA PRO A 391 -13.55 -10.27 -0.28
C PRO A 391 -12.53 -10.79 -1.30
N ASN A 392 -12.71 -10.35 -2.54
CA ASN A 392 -11.86 -10.70 -3.68
C ASN A 392 -11.82 -12.20 -4.01
N GLN A 393 -12.83 -12.97 -3.60
CA GLN A 393 -13.00 -14.39 -3.93
C GLN A 393 -14.33 -14.63 -4.64
N VAL A 394 -14.32 -15.51 -5.65
CA VAL A 394 -15.55 -15.94 -6.33
C VAL A 394 -16.31 -16.88 -5.40
N VAL A 395 -17.51 -16.47 -5.00
CA VAL A 395 -18.45 -17.34 -4.29
C VAL A 395 -19.35 -18.01 -5.32
N PRO A 396 -19.36 -19.35 -5.41
CA PRO A 396 -20.12 -20.08 -6.42
C PRO A 396 -21.60 -19.80 -6.36
N THR A 397 -22.26 -19.73 -7.51
CA THR A 397 -23.71 -19.51 -7.57
C THR A 397 -24.46 -20.55 -6.74
N ASP A 398 -24.13 -21.83 -6.89
CA ASP A 398 -24.83 -22.90 -6.16
C ASP A 398 -24.61 -22.79 -4.64
N GLN A 399 -23.40 -22.43 -4.17
CA GLN A 399 -23.16 -22.19 -2.75
C GLN A 399 -23.93 -20.97 -2.20
N LEU A 400 -24.12 -19.93 -3.02
CA LEU A 400 -24.96 -18.78 -2.68
C LEU A 400 -26.43 -19.16 -2.61
N LEU A 401 -26.90 -20.01 -3.54
CA LEU A 401 -28.28 -20.52 -3.51
C LEU A 401 -28.51 -21.35 -2.25
N ASP A 402 -27.63 -22.30 -1.97
CA ASP A 402 -27.71 -23.17 -0.78
C ASP A 402 -27.69 -22.33 0.51
N SER A 403 -26.86 -21.28 0.57
CA SER A 403 -26.79 -20.44 1.78
C SER A 403 -27.98 -19.50 1.95
N LEU A 404 -28.67 -19.13 0.87
CA LEU A 404 -29.80 -18.18 0.91
C LEU A 404 -31.17 -18.87 1.05
N TRP A 405 -31.27 -20.13 0.62
CA TRP A 405 -32.52 -20.90 0.60
C TRP A 405 -32.43 -22.27 1.28
N ASP A 406 -31.28 -22.61 1.88
CA ASP A 406 -31.01 -23.93 2.47
C ASP A 406 -31.29 -25.05 1.44
N GLU A 407 -31.78 -26.20 1.88
CA GLU A 407 -32.08 -27.35 1.00
C GLU A 407 -33.33 -27.19 0.13
N ARG A 408 -34.01 -26.03 0.16
CA ARG A 408 -35.29 -25.81 -0.56
C ARG A 408 -35.30 -24.54 -1.41
N PRO A 409 -34.45 -24.43 -2.43
CA PRO A 409 -34.50 -23.33 -3.38
C PRO A 409 -35.78 -23.38 -4.23
N PRO A 410 -36.53 -22.27 -4.37
CA PRO A 410 -37.64 -22.21 -5.32
C PRO A 410 -37.11 -22.27 -6.76
N PRO A 411 -37.95 -22.65 -7.75
CA PRO A 411 -37.54 -22.65 -9.16
C PRO A 411 -37.00 -21.30 -9.65
N THR A 412 -37.38 -20.20 -9.00
CA THR A 412 -36.92 -18.84 -9.31
C THR A 412 -35.66 -18.40 -8.58
N ALA A 413 -34.99 -19.27 -7.80
CA ALA A 413 -33.89 -18.89 -6.91
C ALA A 413 -32.73 -18.20 -7.65
N ARG A 414 -32.31 -18.74 -8.80
CA ARG A 414 -31.26 -18.13 -9.66
C ARG A 414 -31.63 -16.72 -10.13
N LYS A 415 -32.88 -16.52 -10.57
CA LYS A 415 -33.39 -15.21 -10.97
C LYS A 415 -33.44 -14.24 -9.79
N ASN A 416 -33.86 -14.71 -8.62
CA ASN A 416 -33.92 -13.90 -7.40
C ASN A 416 -32.52 -13.51 -6.90
N LEU A 417 -31.52 -14.38 -7.05
CA LEU A 417 -30.13 -14.07 -6.73
C LEU A 417 -29.62 -12.90 -7.59
N GLN A 418 -29.86 -12.91 -8.90
CA GLN A 418 -29.51 -11.80 -9.79
C GLN A 418 -30.19 -10.48 -9.37
N VAL A 419 -31.45 -10.53 -8.94
CA VAL A 419 -32.18 -9.36 -8.41
C VAL A 419 -31.51 -8.83 -7.14
N HIS A 420 -31.11 -9.71 -6.22
CA HIS A 420 -30.39 -9.31 -5.00
C HIS A 420 -29.01 -8.71 -5.30
N VAL A 421 -28.26 -9.29 -6.25
CA VAL A 421 -26.96 -8.75 -6.70
C VAL A 421 -27.13 -7.37 -7.34
N SER A 422 -28.12 -7.21 -8.24
CA SER A 422 -28.41 -5.93 -8.88
C SER A 422 -28.82 -4.86 -7.86
N ALA A 423 -29.63 -5.23 -6.86
CA ALA A 423 -29.98 -4.33 -5.76
C ALA A 423 -28.76 -3.93 -4.92
N LEU A 424 -27.84 -4.87 -4.67
CA LEU A 424 -26.63 -4.62 -3.91
C LEU A 424 -25.66 -3.71 -4.68
N ARG A 425 -25.43 -3.96 -5.98
CA ARG A 425 -24.62 -3.08 -6.86
C ARG A 425 -25.10 -1.63 -6.87
N ARG A 426 -26.43 -1.41 -6.88
CA ARG A 426 -26.99 -0.05 -6.78
C ARG A 426 -26.69 0.64 -5.45
N LYS A 427 -26.43 -0.11 -4.39
CA LYS A 427 -26.20 0.43 -3.04
C LYS A 427 -24.71 0.62 -2.72
N ILE A 428 -23.88 -0.35 -3.09
CA ILE A 428 -22.44 -0.35 -2.75
C ILE A 428 -21.52 0.04 -3.92
N GLY A 429 -22.12 0.41 -5.06
CA GLY A 429 -21.40 0.66 -6.30
C GLY A 429 -21.12 -0.64 -7.07
N ASP A 430 -20.47 -0.49 -8.22
CA ASP A 430 -20.16 -1.61 -9.11
C ASP A 430 -18.93 -2.41 -8.64
N ARG A 431 -19.03 -2.95 -7.42
CA ARG A 431 -17.99 -3.72 -6.73
C ARG A 431 -18.22 -5.22 -6.77
N ILE A 432 -19.34 -5.67 -7.33
CA ILE A 432 -19.68 -7.09 -7.42
C ILE A 432 -19.58 -7.50 -8.87
N THR A 433 -18.67 -8.39 -9.21
CA THR A 433 -18.53 -8.95 -10.55
C THR A 433 -19.10 -10.37 -10.60
N TYR A 434 -19.56 -10.79 -11.78
CA TYR A 434 -19.86 -12.19 -12.04
C TYR A 434 -18.67 -12.78 -12.79
N GLU A 435 -18.01 -13.79 -12.22
CA GLU A 435 -16.80 -14.40 -12.75
C GLU A 435 -17.04 -15.90 -12.98
N GLY A 436 -17.25 -16.29 -14.24
CA GLY A 436 -17.46 -17.66 -14.69
C GLY A 436 -18.73 -18.34 -14.16
N TRP A 437 -18.72 -18.71 -12.88
CA TRP A 437 -19.70 -19.59 -12.22
C TRP A 437 -20.22 -19.02 -10.90
N GLY A 438 -19.78 -17.82 -10.50
CA GLY A 438 -20.13 -17.23 -9.21
C GLY A 438 -20.01 -15.71 -9.19
N TYR A 439 -20.19 -15.15 -7.99
CA TYR A 439 -20.09 -13.71 -7.75
C TYR A 439 -18.90 -13.42 -6.85
N ARG A 440 -18.15 -12.39 -7.20
CA ARG A 440 -17.03 -11.87 -6.41
C ARG A 440 -17.34 -10.44 -5.99
N LEU A 441 -16.96 -10.08 -4.78
CA LEU A 441 -17.01 -8.69 -4.31
C LEU A 441 -15.59 -8.18 -4.10
N ASP A 442 -15.27 -7.06 -4.74
CA ASP A 442 -13.97 -6.40 -4.64
C ASP A 442 -13.97 -5.39 -3.48
N ALA A 443 -13.02 -5.57 -2.57
CA ALA A 443 -12.82 -4.71 -1.41
C ALA A 443 -11.34 -4.66 -1.02
N GLY A 444 -10.83 -3.46 -0.78
CA GLY A 444 -9.50 -3.21 -0.23
C GLY A 444 -9.50 -3.23 1.31
N PRO A 445 -8.32 -3.16 1.95
CA PRO A 445 -8.21 -3.01 3.39
C PRO A 445 -9.00 -1.81 3.91
N ASP A 446 -8.93 -0.66 3.26
CA ASP A 446 -9.65 0.54 3.70
C ASP A 446 -11.18 0.40 3.62
N ASP A 447 -11.69 -0.54 2.82
CA ASP A 447 -13.12 -0.77 2.67
C ASP A 447 -13.72 -1.76 3.69
N LEU A 448 -12.89 -2.54 4.40
CA LEU A 448 -13.37 -3.71 5.14
C LEU A 448 -12.56 -3.98 6.42
N ASP A 449 -13.23 -3.96 7.59
CA ASP A 449 -12.58 -4.19 8.90
C ASP A 449 -11.87 -5.55 9.00
N LEU A 450 -12.43 -6.58 8.39
CA LEU A 450 -11.87 -7.94 8.34
C LEU A 450 -10.52 -7.98 7.60
N LEU A 451 -10.34 -7.17 6.55
CA LEU A 451 -9.06 -7.04 5.86
C LEU A 451 -8.06 -6.21 6.67
N ARG A 452 -8.49 -5.08 7.26
CA ARG A 452 -7.67 -4.27 8.18
C ARG A 452 -7.14 -5.10 9.34
N PHE A 453 -8.02 -5.90 9.95
CA PHE A 453 -7.69 -6.75 11.08
C PHE A 453 -6.61 -7.77 10.74
N ARG A 454 -6.73 -8.45 9.59
CA ARG A 454 -5.71 -9.39 9.11
C ARG A 454 -4.38 -8.68 8.86
N ASP A 455 -4.41 -7.51 8.23
CA ASP A 455 -3.21 -6.79 7.86
C ASP A 455 -2.48 -6.25 9.10
N LEU A 456 -3.22 -5.76 10.12
CA LEU A 456 -2.68 -5.38 11.43
C LEU A 456 -2.05 -6.58 12.16
N ALA A 457 -2.69 -7.75 12.10
CA ALA A 457 -2.15 -8.98 12.71
C ALA A 457 -0.82 -9.41 12.07
N CYS A 458 -0.74 -9.35 10.74
CA CYS A 458 0.48 -9.64 10.00
C CYS A 458 1.58 -8.62 10.33
N ALA A 459 1.24 -7.33 10.33
CA ALA A 459 2.18 -6.25 10.64
C ALA A 459 2.72 -6.40 12.06
N ALA A 460 1.87 -6.67 13.05
CA ALA A 460 2.29 -6.88 14.44
C ALA A 460 3.32 -8.00 14.58
N ARG A 461 3.11 -9.15 13.93
CA ARG A 461 4.04 -10.28 13.97
C ARG A 461 5.37 -9.96 13.31
N ASP A 462 5.35 -9.29 12.16
CA ASP A 462 6.58 -8.91 11.47
C ASP A 462 7.37 -7.87 12.25
N THR A 463 6.69 -6.94 12.92
CA THR A 463 7.30 -5.96 13.82
C THR A 463 7.89 -6.62 15.07
N ARG A 464 7.18 -7.57 15.70
CA ARG A 464 7.70 -8.39 16.81
C ARG A 464 8.96 -9.16 16.40
N ARG A 465 8.97 -9.78 15.20
CA ARG A 465 10.15 -10.51 14.67
C ARG A 465 11.36 -9.61 14.43
N LYS A 466 11.15 -8.32 14.15
CA LYS A 466 12.22 -7.33 13.98
C LYS A 466 12.74 -6.79 15.31
N GLY A 467 12.19 -7.24 16.44
CA GLY A 467 12.61 -6.85 17.79
C GLY A 467 11.91 -5.60 18.33
N ASP A 468 10.94 -5.04 17.61
CA ASP A 468 10.20 -3.85 18.05
C ASP A 468 8.90 -4.28 18.76
N ALA A 469 9.01 -4.59 20.04
CA ALA A 469 7.87 -4.99 20.86
C ALA A 469 6.83 -3.87 21.06
N ASP A 470 7.26 -2.60 21.07
CA ASP A 470 6.38 -1.43 21.29
C ASP A 470 5.44 -1.21 20.11
N ALA A 471 6.00 -1.20 18.90
CA ALA A 471 5.21 -1.04 17.69
C ALA A 471 4.34 -2.29 17.44
N ALA A 472 4.81 -3.50 17.80
CA ALA A 472 4.00 -4.70 17.74
C ALA A 472 2.77 -4.61 18.67
N LEU A 473 2.95 -4.21 19.93
CA LEU A 473 1.84 -4.00 20.88
C LEU A 473 0.82 -2.98 20.38
N THR A 474 1.32 -1.85 19.83
CA THR A 474 0.46 -0.81 19.26
C THR A 474 -0.43 -1.36 18.14
N LEU A 475 0.15 -2.15 17.23
CA LEU A 475 -0.58 -2.77 16.12
C LEU A 475 -1.59 -3.82 16.61
N LEU A 476 -1.23 -4.64 17.60
CA LEU A 476 -2.14 -5.62 18.21
C LEU A 476 -3.32 -4.91 18.90
N HIS A 477 -3.07 -3.81 19.60
CA HIS A 477 -4.11 -2.99 20.23
C HIS A 477 -5.07 -2.39 19.20
N TYR A 478 -4.57 -1.86 18.07
CA TYR A 478 -5.44 -1.41 16.99
C TYR A 478 -6.27 -2.55 16.39
N ALA A 479 -5.69 -3.75 16.24
CA ALA A 479 -6.39 -4.91 15.72
C ALA A 479 -7.55 -5.34 16.63
N THR A 480 -7.33 -5.43 17.95
CA THR A 480 -8.38 -5.85 18.89
C THR A 480 -9.54 -4.87 18.93
N ARG A 481 -9.29 -3.56 18.75
CA ARG A 481 -10.34 -2.53 18.71
C ARG A 481 -11.27 -2.57 17.51
N LEU A 482 -10.90 -3.30 16.44
CA LEU A 482 -11.80 -3.50 15.30
C LEU A 482 -12.97 -4.45 15.64
N TRP A 483 -12.84 -5.24 16.70
CA TRP A 483 -13.89 -6.13 17.18
C TRP A 483 -14.93 -5.34 17.99
N ARG A 484 -16.15 -5.30 17.48
CA ARG A 484 -17.31 -4.57 18.06
C ARG A 484 -18.31 -5.52 18.74
N GLY A 485 -17.95 -6.80 18.86
CA GLY A 485 -18.78 -7.87 19.39
C GLY A 485 -18.66 -9.14 18.55
N ARG A 486 -19.65 -10.03 18.66
CA ARG A 486 -19.66 -11.28 17.89
C ARG A 486 -19.82 -10.98 16.38
N PRO A 487 -18.87 -11.39 15.52
CA PRO A 487 -18.97 -11.19 14.08
C PRO A 487 -20.22 -11.81 13.48
N LEU A 488 -20.99 -11.00 12.74
CA LEU A 488 -22.16 -11.42 11.96
C LEU A 488 -23.17 -12.26 12.76
N ALA A 489 -23.40 -11.90 14.02
CA ALA A 489 -24.25 -12.66 14.94
C ALA A 489 -25.67 -12.93 14.39
N GLU A 490 -26.20 -12.04 13.56
CA GLU A 490 -27.51 -12.20 12.92
C GLU A 490 -27.60 -13.33 11.86
N PHE A 491 -26.46 -13.92 11.47
CA PHE A 491 -26.37 -14.96 10.43
C PHE A 491 -25.79 -16.29 10.94
N ARG A 492 -25.83 -16.52 12.26
CA ARG A 492 -25.39 -17.79 12.85
C ARG A 492 -26.12 -18.99 12.23
N GLY A 493 -25.38 -20.07 11.99
CA GLY A 493 -25.90 -21.31 11.40
C GLY A 493 -25.81 -21.36 9.88
N VAL A 494 -25.47 -20.24 9.22
CA VAL A 494 -25.13 -20.25 7.79
C VAL A 494 -23.69 -20.72 7.66
N ARG A 495 -23.49 -21.93 7.12
CA ARG A 495 -22.19 -22.59 6.98
C ARG A 495 -21.09 -21.66 6.46
N LEU A 496 -21.37 -20.94 5.38
CA LEU A 496 -20.40 -20.01 4.79
C LEU A 496 -20.01 -18.87 5.74
N ILE A 497 -20.91 -18.38 6.59
CA ILE A 497 -20.58 -17.35 7.59
C ILE A 497 -19.79 -17.98 8.74
N ASP A 498 -20.28 -19.10 9.29
CA ASP A 498 -19.67 -19.77 10.45
C ASP A 498 -18.21 -20.17 10.17
N GLU A 499 -17.89 -20.64 8.96
CA GLU A 499 -16.51 -20.94 8.53
C GLU A 499 -15.57 -19.71 8.63
N VAL A 500 -16.04 -18.55 8.17
CA VAL A 500 -15.24 -17.31 8.18
C VAL A 500 -15.14 -16.78 9.60
N VAL A 501 -16.24 -16.76 10.34
CA VAL A 501 -16.27 -16.34 11.75
C VAL A 501 -15.31 -17.20 12.58
N GLY A 502 -15.32 -18.53 12.41
CA GLY A 502 -14.40 -19.43 13.10
C GLY A 502 -12.93 -19.09 12.81
N ARG A 503 -12.58 -18.91 11.53
CA ARG A 503 -11.20 -18.55 11.13
C ARG A 503 -10.73 -17.23 11.73
N TYR A 504 -11.58 -16.20 11.72
CA TYR A 504 -11.21 -14.89 12.27
C TYR A 504 -11.25 -14.87 13.80
N THR A 505 -12.08 -15.69 14.44
CA THR A 505 -12.05 -15.91 15.89
C THR A 505 -10.72 -16.52 16.31
N GLU A 506 -10.23 -17.55 15.61
CA GLU A 506 -8.90 -18.13 15.91
C GLU A 506 -7.76 -17.12 15.73
N LEU A 507 -7.84 -16.25 14.72
CA LEU A 507 -6.86 -15.17 14.53
C LEU A 507 -6.92 -14.16 15.68
N TYR A 508 -8.12 -13.78 16.12
CA TYR A 508 -8.33 -12.87 17.25
C TYR A 508 -7.81 -13.43 18.56
N LEU A 509 -8.06 -14.70 18.86
CA LEU A 509 -7.51 -15.33 20.05
C LEU A 509 -5.97 -15.35 20.00
N THR A 510 -5.39 -15.65 18.84
CA THR A 510 -3.93 -15.61 18.67
C THR A 510 -3.35 -14.21 18.86
N ILE A 511 -4.02 -13.17 18.38
CA ILE A 511 -3.61 -11.77 18.58
C ILE A 511 -3.66 -11.38 20.07
N ASN A 512 -4.71 -11.79 20.78
CA ASN A 512 -4.82 -11.51 22.22
C ASN A 512 -3.76 -12.24 23.04
N GLU A 513 -3.39 -13.47 22.65
CA GLU A 513 -2.25 -14.18 23.24
C GLU A 513 -0.92 -13.44 22.98
N ASP A 514 -0.65 -13.08 21.73
CA ASP A 514 0.58 -12.37 21.37
C ASP A 514 0.67 -11.01 22.07
N TRP A 515 -0.47 -10.31 22.25
CA TRP A 515 -0.55 -9.06 23.01
C TRP A 515 -0.29 -9.28 24.49
N ALA A 516 -0.94 -10.27 25.10
CA ALA A 516 -0.79 -10.55 26.52
C ALA A 516 0.64 -10.97 26.89
N GLU A 517 1.29 -11.78 26.05
CA GLU A 517 2.70 -12.16 26.22
C GLU A 517 3.61 -10.92 26.27
N LEU A 518 3.45 -9.99 25.31
CA LEU A 518 4.25 -8.76 25.23
C LEU A 518 3.96 -7.81 26.40
N GLU A 519 2.73 -7.75 26.90
CA GLU A 519 2.38 -6.95 28.08
C GLU A 519 2.96 -7.54 29.37
N ILE A 520 2.97 -8.88 29.50
CA ILE A 520 3.61 -9.59 30.61
C ILE A 520 5.12 -9.34 30.62
N GLU A 521 5.79 -9.40 29.48
CA GLU A 521 7.22 -9.09 29.34
C GLU A 521 7.58 -7.69 29.87
N ARG A 522 6.61 -6.77 29.85
CA ARG A 522 6.73 -5.38 30.34
C ARG A 522 6.28 -5.18 31.78
N GLY A 523 5.81 -6.22 32.45
CA GLY A 523 5.27 -6.16 33.79
C GLY A 523 3.89 -5.50 33.89
N ARG A 524 3.18 -5.31 32.77
CA ARG A 524 1.84 -4.67 32.73
C ARG A 524 0.73 -5.69 32.95
N HIS A 525 0.83 -6.44 34.05
CA HIS A 525 -0.06 -7.55 34.39
C HIS A 525 -1.53 -7.13 34.55
N ILE A 526 -1.80 -5.95 35.09
CA ILE A 526 -3.17 -5.44 35.28
C ILE A 526 -3.89 -5.25 33.93
N GLU A 527 -3.17 -4.77 32.91
CA GLU A 527 -3.77 -4.58 31.58
C GLU A 527 -4.17 -5.93 30.97
N VAL A 528 -3.33 -6.95 31.12
CA VAL A 528 -3.63 -8.31 30.66
C VAL A 528 -4.88 -8.88 31.32
N LEU A 529 -5.05 -8.68 32.63
CA LEU A 529 -6.28 -9.12 33.31
C LEU A 529 -7.51 -8.42 32.74
N ASN A 530 -7.47 -7.10 32.60
CA ASN A 530 -8.57 -6.33 32.03
C ASN A 530 -8.92 -6.74 30.59
N GLY A 531 -7.92 -7.13 29.79
CA GLY A 531 -8.12 -7.53 28.40
C GLY A 531 -8.56 -8.99 28.22
N LEU A 532 -8.19 -9.89 29.14
CA LEU A 532 -8.42 -11.33 28.99
C LEU A 532 -9.55 -11.90 29.86
N ASP A 533 -9.98 -11.19 30.91
CA ASP A 533 -11.03 -11.67 31.82
C ASP A 533 -12.35 -11.98 31.10
N ASP A 534 -12.64 -11.26 30.00
CA ASP A 534 -13.82 -11.49 29.16
C ASP A 534 -13.64 -12.61 28.13
N LEU A 535 -12.42 -13.11 27.88
CA LEU A 535 -12.13 -14.13 26.87
C LEU A 535 -11.92 -15.52 27.46
N VAL A 536 -11.16 -15.61 28.55
CA VAL A 536 -10.77 -16.90 29.16
C VAL A 536 -11.98 -17.79 29.52
N PRO A 537 -13.09 -17.27 30.08
CA PRO A 537 -14.26 -18.10 30.40
C PRO A 537 -14.90 -18.76 29.17
N PHE A 538 -14.79 -18.16 27.99
CA PHE A 538 -15.37 -18.70 26.75
C PHE A 538 -14.43 -19.66 26.01
N PHE A 539 -13.13 -19.63 26.31
CA PHE A 539 -12.12 -20.46 25.67
C PHE A 539 -11.22 -21.19 26.68
N PRO A 540 -11.80 -21.96 27.63
CA PRO A 540 -11.04 -22.61 28.71
C PRO A 540 -10.04 -23.65 28.20
N GLY A 541 -10.26 -24.23 27.00
CA GLY A 541 -9.34 -25.18 26.37
C GLY A 541 -8.11 -24.54 25.72
N ARG A 542 -8.02 -23.20 25.64
CA ARG A 542 -6.90 -22.51 24.98
C ARG A 542 -5.80 -22.20 25.99
N GLU A 543 -4.95 -23.19 26.23
CA GLU A 543 -3.98 -23.17 27.33
C GLU A 543 -3.00 -21.97 27.30
N ARG A 544 -2.65 -21.42 26.13
CA ARG A 544 -1.82 -20.19 26.04
C ARG A 544 -2.51 -18.97 26.65
N LEU A 545 -3.79 -18.78 26.38
CA LEU A 545 -4.61 -17.71 26.95
C LEU A 545 -4.74 -17.88 28.47
N VAL A 546 -4.96 -19.12 28.91
CA VAL A 546 -5.04 -19.49 30.33
C VAL A 546 -3.72 -19.17 31.04
N ALA A 547 -2.59 -19.59 30.45
CA ALA A 547 -1.25 -19.34 30.98
C ALA A 547 -0.96 -17.84 31.12
N ALA A 548 -1.28 -17.04 30.10
CA ALA A 548 -1.08 -15.59 30.16
C ALA A 548 -1.85 -14.95 31.32
N ARG A 549 -3.12 -15.33 31.52
CA ARG A 549 -3.92 -14.84 32.65
C ARG A 549 -3.39 -15.32 34.00
N MET A 550 -2.98 -16.59 34.12
CA MET A 550 -2.37 -17.10 35.35
C MET A 550 -1.08 -16.34 35.72
N THR A 551 -0.22 -16.08 34.74
CA THR A 551 1.00 -15.28 34.92
C THR A 551 0.68 -13.85 35.36
N ALA A 552 -0.32 -13.23 34.75
CA ALA A 552 -0.75 -11.88 35.13
C ALA A 552 -1.35 -11.84 36.55
N LEU A 553 -2.17 -12.83 36.94
CA LEU A 553 -2.70 -12.94 38.30
C LEU A 553 -1.57 -13.10 39.33
N ALA A 554 -0.61 -13.99 39.07
CA ALA A 554 0.55 -14.19 39.94
C ALA A 554 1.39 -12.92 40.06
N GLY A 555 1.65 -12.22 38.95
CA GLY A 555 2.37 -10.94 38.92
C GLY A 555 1.67 -9.79 39.68
N CYS A 556 0.34 -9.86 39.81
CA CYS A 556 -0.45 -8.95 40.65
C CYS A 556 -0.57 -9.38 42.11
N GLY A 557 0.12 -10.44 42.55
CA GLY A 557 0.02 -10.98 43.91
C GLY A 557 -1.25 -11.81 44.18
N ARG A 558 -1.99 -12.17 43.12
CA ARG A 558 -3.24 -12.96 43.18
C ARG A 558 -3.00 -14.44 42.88
N ALA A 559 -1.91 -15.00 43.43
CA ALA A 559 -1.52 -16.39 43.20
C ALA A 559 -2.62 -17.43 43.50
N PRO A 560 -3.42 -17.34 44.58
CA PRO A 560 -4.52 -18.28 44.82
C PRO A 560 -5.54 -18.35 43.68
N GLU A 561 -5.83 -17.22 43.03
CA GLU A 561 -6.76 -17.15 41.90
C GLU A 561 -6.17 -17.79 40.65
N ALA A 562 -4.85 -17.65 40.43
CA ALA A 562 -4.15 -18.30 39.33
C ALA A 562 -4.18 -19.84 39.48
N LEU A 563 -3.96 -20.34 40.69
CA LEU A 563 -4.02 -21.78 41.00
C LEU A 563 -5.46 -22.32 40.84
N SER A 564 -6.47 -21.55 41.26
CA SER A 564 -7.87 -21.91 41.05
C SER A 564 -8.25 -21.99 39.57
N GLN A 565 -7.72 -21.09 38.74
CA GLN A 565 -7.91 -21.12 37.29
C GLN A 565 -7.31 -22.39 36.67
N PHE A 566 -6.12 -22.80 37.11
CA PHE A 566 -5.52 -24.07 36.66
C PHE A 566 -6.42 -25.27 36.95
N GLU A 567 -6.93 -25.38 38.17
CA GLU A 567 -7.82 -26.48 38.56
C GLU A 567 -9.12 -26.48 37.75
N THR A 568 -9.68 -25.30 37.49
CA THR A 568 -10.86 -25.15 36.63
C THR A 568 -10.61 -25.69 35.22
N VAL A 569 -9.48 -25.31 34.61
CA VAL A 569 -9.11 -25.76 33.25
C VAL A 569 -8.76 -27.25 33.24
N ARG A 570 -8.08 -27.75 34.26
CA ARG A 570 -7.76 -29.18 34.40
C ARG A 570 -9.03 -30.04 34.44
N LEU A 571 -10.03 -29.63 35.21
CA LEU A 571 -11.33 -30.32 35.27
C LEU A 571 -12.06 -30.23 33.93
N TYR A 572 -12.06 -29.07 33.28
CA TYR A 572 -12.65 -28.90 31.94
C TYR A 572 -12.00 -29.80 30.89
N LEU A 573 -10.66 -29.81 30.78
CA LEU A 573 -9.93 -30.62 29.81
C LEU A 573 -10.13 -32.12 30.03
N ALA A 574 -10.19 -32.56 31.29
CA ALA A 574 -10.47 -33.94 31.63
C ALA A 574 -11.91 -34.35 31.27
N ALA A 575 -12.89 -33.49 31.54
CA ALA A 575 -14.31 -33.77 31.30
C ALA A 575 -14.69 -33.71 29.81
N GLU A 576 -14.28 -32.65 29.11
CA GLU A 576 -14.73 -32.37 27.73
C GLU A 576 -13.84 -33.02 26.66
N LEU A 577 -12.53 -33.15 26.94
CA LEU A 577 -11.55 -33.60 25.94
C LEU A 577 -10.85 -34.91 26.35
N GLY A 578 -11.00 -35.38 27.59
CA GLY A 578 -10.32 -36.58 28.09
C GLY A 578 -8.80 -36.46 28.16
N ILE A 579 -8.27 -35.23 28.20
CA ILE A 579 -6.83 -34.95 28.22
C ILE A 579 -6.42 -34.23 29.51
N THR A 580 -5.12 -34.25 29.80
CA THR A 580 -4.54 -33.49 30.93
C THR A 580 -3.92 -32.18 30.42
N PRO A 581 -3.80 -31.14 31.27
CA PRO A 581 -3.13 -29.89 30.91
C PRO A 581 -1.72 -30.11 30.36
N SER A 582 -1.30 -29.30 29.40
CA SER A 582 0.03 -29.39 28.78
C SER A 582 1.18 -29.22 29.79
N PRO A 583 2.40 -29.69 29.45
CA PRO A 583 3.58 -29.49 30.30
C PRO A 583 3.85 -28.01 30.62
N VAL A 584 3.61 -27.10 29.66
CA VAL A 584 3.80 -25.65 29.85
C VAL A 584 2.91 -25.14 30.98
N LEU A 585 1.63 -25.50 30.95
CA LEU A 585 0.65 -25.02 31.94
C LEU A 585 0.87 -25.67 33.32
N ARG A 586 1.30 -26.93 33.37
CA ARG A 586 1.68 -27.61 34.63
C ARG A 586 2.93 -26.99 35.26
N ASN A 587 3.97 -26.70 34.47
CA ASN A 587 5.18 -26.07 34.97
C ASN A 587 4.88 -24.69 35.57
N LEU A 588 4.05 -23.88 34.89
CA LEU A 588 3.61 -22.59 35.41
C LEU A 588 2.86 -22.73 36.75
N TYR A 589 1.97 -23.72 36.88
CA TYR A 589 1.28 -24.01 38.13
C TYR A 589 2.27 -24.32 39.27
N GLU A 590 3.29 -25.15 39.01
CA GLU A 590 4.32 -25.47 39.99
C GLU A 590 5.21 -24.26 40.35
N GLU A 591 5.56 -23.41 39.38
CA GLU A 591 6.32 -22.17 39.60
C GLU A 591 5.54 -21.20 40.51
N ILE A 592 4.24 -21.03 40.27
CA ILE A 592 3.37 -20.19 41.10
C ILE A 592 3.24 -20.79 42.52
N LEU A 593 3.13 -22.11 42.65
CA LEU A 593 3.08 -22.79 43.95
C LEU A 593 4.34 -22.57 44.79
N ARG A 594 5.52 -22.57 44.15
CA ARG A 594 6.81 -22.34 44.84
C ARG A 594 7.06 -20.87 45.17
N GLY A 595 6.31 -19.96 44.55
CA GLY A 595 6.52 -18.51 44.68
C GLY A 595 7.60 -17.96 43.75
N ASP A 596 8.03 -18.75 42.76
CA ASP A 596 9.14 -18.42 41.83
C ASP A 596 8.65 -17.72 40.54
N ALA A 597 7.34 -17.59 40.35
CA ALA A 597 6.76 -16.90 39.21
C ALA A 597 7.31 -15.45 39.11
N PRO A 598 7.49 -14.89 37.89
CA PRO A 598 8.15 -13.61 37.66
C PRO A 598 7.37 -12.44 38.29
N CYS A 599 7.55 -12.25 39.59
CA CYS A 599 7.10 -11.12 40.37
C CYS A 599 8.29 -10.15 40.43
N ARG A 600 8.37 -9.21 39.49
CA ARG A 600 9.25 -8.05 39.65
C ARG A 600 8.46 -6.96 40.38
N PRO A 601 8.69 -6.70 41.67
CA PRO A 601 8.14 -5.51 42.30
C PRO A 601 8.69 -4.27 41.57
N GLY A 602 7.78 -3.46 41.03
CA GLY A 602 8.12 -2.32 40.18
C GLY A 602 9.04 -1.32 40.89
N ALA A 603 10.12 -0.94 40.20
CA ALA A 603 10.92 0.22 40.56
C ALA A 603 10.07 1.49 40.34
N VAL A 604 9.34 1.91 41.36
CA VAL A 604 8.91 3.29 41.49
C VAL A 604 10.18 4.13 41.61
N THR A 605 10.53 4.86 40.55
CA THR A 605 11.54 5.93 40.63
C THR A 605 10.95 7.08 41.44
N GLY A 606 10.96 6.90 42.76
CA GLY A 606 10.61 7.90 43.75
C GLY A 606 11.64 9.02 43.73
N ARG A 607 11.24 10.13 43.10
CA ARG A 607 11.77 11.47 43.35
C ARG A 607 11.83 11.68 44.87
N THR A 608 13.01 12.08 45.34
CA THR A 608 13.41 12.33 46.74
C THR A 608 12.26 12.75 47.66
N ALA A 609 11.95 11.91 48.65
CA ALA A 609 11.24 12.31 49.87
C ALA A 609 12.10 11.95 51.08
N THR A 610 12.45 12.99 51.82
CA THR A 610 13.23 13.04 53.07
C THR A 610 12.68 12.06 54.12
N PRO A 611 13.53 11.43 54.97
CA PRO A 611 13.08 10.40 55.90
C PRO A 611 12.21 11.00 57.01
N TYR A 612 10.95 10.55 57.12
CA TYR A 612 10.12 10.84 58.27
C TYR A 612 10.43 9.87 59.41
N ARG A 613 10.64 10.44 60.60
CA ARG A 613 10.93 9.76 61.87
C ARG A 613 9.86 8.73 62.22
N ARG A 614 10.30 7.63 62.82
CA ARG A 614 9.49 6.67 63.58
C ARG A 614 8.60 7.41 64.58
N LEU A 615 7.30 7.11 64.56
CA LEU A 615 6.47 7.17 65.74
C LEU A 615 5.85 5.79 65.98
N SER A 616 6.38 5.16 67.02
CA SER A 616 5.80 4.07 67.77
C SER A 616 4.51 4.49 68.47
N GLY A 617 3.49 3.62 68.45
CA GLY A 617 2.50 3.53 69.53
C GLY A 617 1.03 3.63 69.14
N LEU A 618 0.28 2.60 69.58
CA LEU A 618 -1.09 2.66 70.10
C LEU A 618 -2.23 2.92 69.11
N PHE A 619 -2.84 1.87 68.55
CA PHE A 619 -4.06 1.19 69.03
C PHE A 619 -4.59 0.23 67.96
#